data_AF-A0A3M1RUE3-F1
#
_entry.id   AF-A0A3M1RUE3-F1
#
_cell.length_a   1.000
_cell.length_b   1.000
_cell.length_c   1.000
_cell.angle_alpha   90.00
_cell.angle_beta   90.00
_cell.angle_gamma   90.00
#
_symmetry.space_group_name_H-M   'P 1'
#
loop_
_entity.id
_entity.type
_entity.pdbx_description
1 polymer ?
#
loop_
_entity_poly.entity_id
_entity_poly.type
_entity_poly.pdbx_seq_one_letter_code
_entity_poly.pdbx_strand_id
1 'polypeptide(L)'
;MPPAGARLLLVAIFAGLLAGCGGDTRTAADICDQPQEYQQARSIPPLKVPEGLDPPERTGLLVIPDEDKAGQYPNGRPCLDRPPDYFGR
;
A
#
# COMPACT_ATOMS: atom_id res chain seq x y z
N MET A 1 0.21 48.23 25.82
CA MET A 1 0.26 47.48 24.54
C MET A 1 1.58 46.74 24.43
N PRO A 2 1.62 45.42 24.22
CA PRO A 2 2.89 44.71 24.01
C PRO A 2 3.54 45.20 22.69
N PRO A 3 4.87 45.36 22.67
CA PRO A 3 5.60 45.89 21.51
C PRO A 3 5.42 44.97 20.30
N ALA A 4 5.38 45.56 19.10
CA ALA A 4 5.11 44.83 17.85
C ALA A 4 6.03 43.61 17.64
N GLY A 5 7.28 43.68 18.11
CA GLY A 5 8.22 42.56 18.08
C GLY A 5 7.83 41.36 18.96
N ALA A 6 7.24 41.60 20.14
CA ALA A 6 6.78 40.53 21.02
C ALA A 6 5.56 39.79 20.45
N ARG A 7 4.71 40.50 19.69
CA ARG A 7 3.56 39.91 18.98
C ARG A 7 4.03 39.00 17.84
N LEU A 8 5.01 39.44 17.05
CA LEU A 8 5.61 38.65 15.98
C LEU A 8 6.28 37.37 16.52
N LEU A 9 6.97 37.48 17.65
CA LEU A 9 7.61 36.33 18.31
C LEU A 9 6.59 35.28 18.79
N LEU A 10 5.49 35.72 19.40
CA LEU A 10 4.41 34.82 19.82
C LEU A 10 3.74 34.12 18.63
N VAL A 11 3.49 34.84 17.53
CA VAL A 11 2.91 34.26 16.30
C VAL A 11 3.85 33.22 15.68
N ALA A 12 5.16 33.49 15.66
CA ALA A 12 6.14 32.55 15.12
C ALA A 12 6.23 31.26 15.96
N ILE A 13 6.21 31.36 17.29
CA ILE A 13 6.19 30.20 18.19
C ILE A 13 4.90 29.38 18.00
N PHE A 14 3.75 30.05 17.92
CA PHE A 14 2.47 29.38 17.70
C PHE A 14 2.42 28.69 16.33
N ALA A 15 2.91 29.33 15.28
CA ALA A 15 3.00 28.74 13.95
C ALA A 15 3.93 27.52 13.91
N GLY A 16 5.06 27.56 14.63
CA GLY A 16 5.97 26.42 14.78
C GLY A 16 5.34 25.22 15.51
N LEU A 17 4.52 25.48 16.53
CA LEU A 17 3.77 24.43 17.24
C LEU A 17 2.68 23.79 16.35
N LEU A 18 2.09 24.55 15.41
CA LEU A 18 1.13 24.01 14.44
C LEU A 18 1.79 23.28 13.26
N ALA A 19 3.06 23.55 12.95
CA ALA A 19 3.79 22.91 11.86
C ALA A 19 4.15 21.43 12.14
N GLY A 20 4.02 20.96 13.38
CA GLY A 20 4.28 19.57 13.77
C GLY A 20 3.15 18.59 13.41
N CYS A 21 1.97 19.07 13.02
CA CYS A 21 0.80 18.25 12.71
C CYS A 21 0.42 18.40 11.23
N GLY A 22 1.18 17.76 10.33
CA GLY A 22 0.83 17.73 8.90
C GLY A 22 2.00 17.82 7.90
N GLY A 23 3.26 17.76 8.36
CA GLY A 23 4.42 17.88 7.47
C GLY A 23 4.75 16.64 6.62
N ASP A 24 4.26 15.47 7.01
CA ASP A 24 4.38 14.23 6.23
C ASP A 24 3.04 13.47 6.29
N THR A 25 2.06 13.97 5.54
CA THR A 25 0.76 13.33 5.39
C THR A 25 0.81 12.21 4.36
N ARG A 26 1.81 11.32 4.43
CA ARG A 26 1.58 9.96 3.97
C ARG A 26 0.83 9.27 5.10
N THR A 27 -0.48 9.48 5.12
CA THR A 27 -1.33 8.68 6.00
C THR A 27 -1.13 7.20 5.64
N ALA A 28 -1.33 6.29 6.58
CA ALA A 28 -1.29 4.86 6.27
C ALA A 28 -2.15 4.56 5.03
N ALA A 29 -3.30 5.24 4.89
CA ALA A 29 -4.19 5.18 3.72
C ALA A 29 -3.49 5.50 2.37
N ASP A 30 -2.57 6.48 2.34
CA ASP A 30 -1.82 6.81 1.13
C ASP A 30 -0.80 5.73 0.73
N ILE A 31 -0.55 4.73 1.58
CA ILE A 31 0.40 3.63 1.33
C ILE A 31 -0.30 2.40 0.74
N CYS A 32 -1.58 2.15 1.06
CA CYS A 32 -2.32 1.02 0.49
C CYS A 32 -2.47 1.11 -1.03
N ASP A 33 -2.81 2.30 -1.49
CA ASP A 33 -3.13 2.53 -2.90
C ASP A 33 -1.87 2.82 -3.74
N GLN A 34 -0.68 2.72 -3.12
CA GLN A 34 0.56 2.78 -3.88
C GLN A 34 0.70 1.53 -4.75
N PRO A 35 1.13 1.70 -6.01
CA PRO A 35 1.45 0.57 -6.86
C PRO A 35 2.45 -0.36 -6.17
N GLN A 36 2.11 -1.63 -6.06
CA GLN A 36 2.96 -2.66 -5.45
C GLN A 36 3.67 -3.46 -6.54
N GLU A 37 4.84 -4.02 -6.24
CA GLU A 37 5.63 -4.78 -7.21
C GLU A 37 4.86 -5.97 -7.80
N TYR A 38 4.05 -6.66 -7.00
CA TYR A 38 3.24 -7.79 -7.44
C TYR A 38 2.18 -7.42 -8.49
N GLN A 39 1.77 -6.15 -8.58
CA GLN A 39 0.79 -5.71 -9.58
C GLN A 39 1.34 -5.73 -11.01
N GLN A 40 2.66 -5.81 -11.16
CA GLN A 40 3.33 -5.96 -12.46
C GLN A 40 3.48 -7.43 -12.88
N ALA A 41 3.07 -8.38 -12.02
CA ALA A 41 3.17 -9.80 -12.32
C ALA A 41 2.28 -10.16 -13.52
N ARG A 42 2.79 -11.03 -14.39
CA ARG A 42 2.06 -11.53 -15.56
C ARG A 42 1.65 -12.96 -15.34
N SER A 43 0.43 -13.31 -15.79
CA SER A 43 0.01 -14.70 -15.85
C SER A 43 0.87 -15.46 -16.85
N ILE A 44 1.36 -16.63 -16.44
CA ILE A 44 2.15 -17.53 -17.27
C ILE A 44 1.25 -18.68 -17.71
N PRO A 45 1.24 -19.05 -19.01
CA PRO A 45 0.42 -20.15 -19.47
C PRO A 45 0.82 -21.46 -18.77
N PRO A 46 -0.12 -22.40 -18.61
CA PRO A 46 0.17 -23.70 -18.04
C PRO A 46 1.29 -24.44 -18.79
N LEU A 47 2.08 -25.21 -18.04
CA LEU A 47 3.12 -26.07 -18.60
C LEU A 47 2.53 -27.07 -19.62
N LYS A 48 3.20 -27.21 -20.76
CA LYS A 48 2.87 -28.20 -21.78
C LYS A 48 3.61 -29.50 -21.46
N VAL A 49 2.85 -30.59 -21.41
CA VAL A 49 3.40 -31.93 -21.15
C VAL A 49 3.80 -32.56 -22.49
N PRO A 50 5.03 -33.06 -22.64
CA PRO A 50 5.46 -33.79 -23.84
C PRO A 50 4.72 -35.12 -24.02
N GLU A 51 4.74 -35.68 -25.23
CA GLU A 51 4.19 -37.01 -25.47
C GLU A 51 4.90 -38.08 -24.62
N GLY A 52 4.13 -39.05 -24.12
CA GLY A 52 4.64 -40.15 -23.31
C GLY A 52 4.95 -39.82 -21.85
N LEU A 53 4.61 -38.61 -21.38
CA LEU A 53 4.74 -38.22 -19.98
C LEU A 53 3.36 -37.88 -19.38
N ASP A 54 3.18 -38.27 -18.13
CA ASP A 54 1.98 -37.92 -17.37
C ASP A 54 2.08 -36.49 -16.82
N PRO A 55 0.96 -35.73 -16.82
CA PRO A 55 0.93 -34.42 -16.18
C PRO A 55 1.16 -34.53 -14.67
N PRO A 56 1.81 -33.53 -14.05
CA PRO A 56 1.91 -33.48 -12.60
C PRO A 56 0.51 -33.37 -11.97
N GLU A 57 0.30 -34.09 -10.87
CA GLU A 57 -0.93 -34.07 -10.07
C GLU A 57 -1.26 -32.64 -9.61
N ARG A 58 -2.50 -32.23 -9.85
CA ARG A 58 -3.00 -30.85 -9.67
C ARG A 58 -3.86 -30.68 -8.41
N THR A 59 -3.75 -31.61 -7.46
CA THR A 59 -4.62 -31.76 -6.28
C THR A 59 -4.56 -30.62 -5.25
N GLY A 60 -3.78 -29.55 -5.49
CA GLY A 60 -3.72 -28.36 -4.64
C GLY A 60 -3.83 -27.03 -5.40
N LEU A 61 -4.28 -27.03 -6.65
CA LEU A 61 -4.40 -25.78 -7.42
C LEU A 61 -5.50 -24.89 -6.85
N LEU A 62 -5.07 -23.80 -6.22
CA LEU A 62 -5.92 -22.67 -5.88
C LEU A 62 -6.38 -22.03 -7.19
N VAL A 63 -7.64 -22.25 -7.56
CA VAL A 63 -8.26 -21.60 -8.71
C VAL A 63 -8.47 -20.12 -8.35
N ILE A 64 -7.87 -19.23 -9.13
CA ILE A 64 -8.14 -17.79 -9.02
C ILE A 64 -9.52 -17.54 -9.65
N PRO A 65 -10.50 -17.00 -8.90
CA PRO A 65 -11.81 -16.68 -9.45
C PRO A 65 -11.74 -15.57 -10.51
N ASP A 66 -12.68 -15.57 -11.44
CA ASP A 66 -12.80 -14.52 -12.45
C ASP A 66 -13.06 -13.13 -11.81
N GLU A 67 -12.55 -12.08 -12.46
CA GLU A 67 -12.48 -10.70 -11.93
C GLU A 67 -13.85 -10.10 -11.61
N ASP A 68 -14.89 -10.53 -12.30
CA ASP A 68 -16.30 -10.14 -12.11
C ASP A 68 -16.87 -10.52 -10.73
N LYS A 69 -16.15 -11.35 -9.96
CA LYS A 69 -16.53 -11.74 -8.59
C LYS A 69 -15.68 -11.09 -7.50
N ALA A 70 -14.64 -10.32 -7.86
CA ALA A 70 -13.85 -9.59 -6.89
C ALA A 70 -14.61 -8.32 -6.47
N GLY A 71 -15.17 -8.33 -5.25
CA GLY A 71 -15.84 -7.15 -4.70
C GLY A 71 -14.90 -5.95 -4.64
N GLN A 72 -15.39 -4.77 -5.03
CA GLN A 72 -14.65 -3.52 -4.89
C GLN A 72 -14.32 -3.29 -3.41
N TYR A 73 -13.04 -3.13 -3.08
CA TYR A 73 -12.65 -2.81 -1.71
C TYR A 73 -13.12 -1.38 -1.37
N PRO A 74 -13.79 -1.15 -0.23
CA PRO A 74 -14.30 0.16 0.12
C PRO A 74 -13.17 1.16 0.38
N ASN A 75 -13.22 2.30 -0.29
CA ASN A 75 -12.26 3.40 -0.14
C ASN A 75 -12.25 3.93 1.31
N GLY A 76 -11.07 4.31 1.83
CA GLY A 76 -10.95 5.07 3.08
C GLY A 76 -10.90 4.26 4.39
N ARG A 77 -10.64 2.93 4.33
CA ARG A 77 -10.31 2.17 5.54
C ARG A 77 -8.83 2.34 5.92
N PRO A 78 -8.47 2.30 7.22
CA PRO A 78 -7.08 2.28 7.62
C PRO A 78 -6.38 1.08 6.98
N CYS A 79 -5.18 1.31 6.48
CA CYS A 79 -4.38 0.25 5.89
C CYS A 79 -4.06 -0.83 6.91
N LEU A 80 -4.08 -2.08 6.43
CA LEU A 80 -3.47 -3.15 7.19
C LEU A 80 -1.98 -2.86 7.34
N ASP A 81 -1.41 -3.29 8.46
CA ASP A 81 0.03 -3.18 8.68
C ASP A 81 0.78 -3.87 7.54
N ARG A 82 1.80 -3.20 7.02
CA ARG A 82 2.60 -3.73 5.92
C ARG A 82 3.27 -5.02 6.39
N PRO A 83 3.20 -6.10 5.61
CA PRO A 83 3.94 -7.31 5.94
C PRO A 83 5.45 -7.01 5.96
N PRO A 84 6.23 -7.74 6.77
CA PRO A 84 7.68 -7.61 6.74
C PRO A 84 8.21 -7.87 5.32
N ASP A 85 9.24 -7.13 4.93
CA ASP A 85 9.89 -7.35 3.64
C ASP A 85 10.51 -8.75 3.60
N TYR A 86 10.28 -9.47 2.51
CA TYR A 86 10.93 -10.76 2.25
C TYR A 86 12.45 -10.61 2.17
N PHE A 87 12.96 -9.47 1.69
CA PHE A 87 14.38 -9.21 1.50
C PHE A 87 15.03 -8.35 2.59
N GLY A 88 14.27 -7.91 3.61
CA GLY A 88 14.78 -7.24 4.81
C GLY A 88 15.72 -6.05 4.57
N ARG A 89 15.56 -5.31 3.47
CA ARG A 89 16.44 -4.19 3.14
C ARG A 89 16.05 -2.88 3.82
#